data_AF-A0A353SBE7-F1
#
_entry.id   AF-A0A353SBE7-F1
#
_cell.length_a   1.000
_cell.length_b   1.000
_cell.length_c   1.000
_cell.angle_alpha   90.00
_cell.angle_beta   90.00
_cell.angle_gamma   90.00
#
_symmetry.space_group_name_H-M   'P 1'
#
loop_
_entity.id
_entity.type
_entity.pdbx_description
1 polymer ?
#
loop_
_entity_poly.entity_id
_entity_poly.type
_entity_poly.pdbx_seq_one_letter_code
_entity_poly.pdbx_strand_id
1 'polypeptide(L)'
;MAPAAETELFSEGRQHEPLAARMRPRTLDEYIGQDHIVGKGRLLRRAIAADQLSSVIFYGPPGSGKTTLARVIANHTKSNFITLNAVLTGVADIRKAIADAEDQRR
;
A
#
# COMPACT_ATOMS: atom_id res chain seq x y z
N MET A 1 -3.04 21.79 41.96
CA MET A 1 -2.24 22.45 40.91
C MET A 1 -1.49 21.34 40.19
N ALA A 2 -1.78 21.11 38.91
CA ALA A 2 -1.46 19.86 38.20
C ALA A 2 0.05 19.61 38.00
N PRO A 3 0.51 18.34 38.01
CA PRO A 3 1.86 18.01 37.56
C PRO A 3 1.94 18.07 36.02
N ALA A 4 3.08 18.57 35.55
CA ALA A 4 3.39 18.77 34.14
C ALA A 4 3.72 17.46 33.43
N ALA A 5 3.05 17.23 32.30
CA ALA A 5 3.54 16.56 31.09
C ALA A 5 4.40 15.29 31.24
N GLU A 6 3.76 14.17 31.56
CA GLU A 6 4.27 12.80 31.27
C GLU A 6 3.70 12.25 29.95
N THR A 7 3.20 13.12 29.07
CA THR A 7 2.46 12.72 27.87
C THR A 7 3.40 12.17 26.78
N GLU A 8 3.37 10.84 26.64
CA GLU A 8 3.61 10.07 25.41
C GLU A 8 5.06 9.82 24.95
N LEU A 9 5.93 9.33 25.83
CA LEU A 9 7.25 8.81 25.44
C LEU A 9 7.22 7.38 24.85
N PHE A 10 6.09 6.67 24.97
CA PHE A 10 5.89 5.34 24.42
C PHE A 10 4.75 5.32 23.40
N SER A 11 5.01 5.84 22.20
CA SER A 11 4.22 5.44 21.04
C SER A 11 4.61 4.00 20.66
N GLU A 12 4.03 2.99 21.31
CA GLU A 12 4.37 1.56 21.18
C GLU A 12 4.12 0.94 19.79
N GLY A 13 3.60 1.71 18.83
CA GLY A 13 3.10 1.18 17.56
C GLY A 13 4.13 0.72 16.52
N ARG A 14 5.44 0.98 16.68
CA ARG A 14 6.45 0.67 15.63
C ARG A 14 7.54 -0.34 16.01
N GLN A 15 7.71 -0.68 17.29
CA GLN A 15 8.79 -1.59 17.70
C GLN A 15 8.49 -3.08 17.44
N HIS A 16 7.22 -3.46 17.30
CA HIS A 16 6.80 -4.86 17.10
C HIS A 16 6.65 -5.29 15.63
N GLU A 17 6.86 -4.40 14.66
CA GLU A 17 6.70 -4.77 13.25
C GLU A 17 7.96 -5.49 12.71
N PRO A 18 7.82 -6.62 11.99
CA PRO A 18 8.96 -7.31 11.39
C PRO A 18 9.83 -6.37 10.55
N LEU A 19 11.16 -6.58 10.55
CA LEU A 19 12.09 -5.73 9.80
C LEU A 19 11.68 -5.58 8.33
N ALA A 20 11.25 -6.67 7.70
CA ALA A 20 10.81 -6.67 6.31
C ALA A 20 9.64 -5.72 6.03
N ALA A 21 8.75 -5.50 7.01
CA ALA A 21 7.64 -4.55 6.87
C ALA A 21 8.11 -3.11 7.10
N ARG A 22 9.01 -2.89 8.06
CA ARG A 22 9.63 -1.57 8.33
C ARG A 22 10.51 -1.06 7.19
N MET A 23 11.18 -1.97 6.48
CA MET A 23 12.06 -1.66 5.35
C MET A 23 11.29 -1.51 4.02
N ARG A 24 9.95 -1.60 4.01
CA ARG A 24 9.20 -1.42 2.76
C ARG A 24 9.35 0.03 2.26
N PRO A 25 9.67 0.24 0.98
CA PRO A 25 9.69 1.55 0.37
C PRO A 25 8.32 2.23 0.49
N ARG A 26 8.35 3.55 0.64
CA ARG A 26 7.15 4.39 0.74
C ARG A 26 6.82 5.06 -0.59
N THR A 27 7.86 5.30 -1.40
CA THR A 27 7.77 5.99 -2.68
C THR A 27 8.31 5.11 -3.81
N LEU A 28 7.96 5.44 -5.06
CA LEU A 28 8.49 4.75 -6.24
C LEU A 28 10.00 4.94 -6.42
N ASP A 29 10.58 6.00 -5.85
CA ASP A 29 12.03 6.25 -5.90
C ASP A 29 12.83 5.38 -4.93
N GLU A 30 12.21 4.91 -3.86
CA GLU A 30 12.81 3.95 -2.92
C GLU A 30 12.70 2.50 -3.41
N TYR A 31 11.97 2.24 -4.51
CA TYR A 31 11.71 0.90 -5.00
C TYR A 31 12.87 0.36 -5.86
N ILE A 32 13.53 -0.71 -5.39
CA ILE A 32 14.77 -1.22 -5.98
C ILE A 32 14.52 -2.44 -6.88
N GLY A 33 15.24 -2.52 -8.00
CA GLY A 33 15.42 -3.75 -8.80
C GLY A 33 14.43 -3.99 -9.94
N GLN A 34 13.41 -3.14 -10.10
CA GLN A 34 12.40 -3.27 -11.17
C GLN A 34 12.40 -2.07 -12.14
N ASP A 35 13.56 -1.48 -12.44
CA ASP A 35 13.69 -0.27 -13.29
C ASP A 35 13.10 -0.43 -14.69
N HIS A 36 13.05 -1.65 -15.21
CA HIS A 36 12.45 -1.93 -16.51
C HIS A 36 10.92 -1.71 -16.51
N ILE A 37 10.26 -1.78 -15.35
CA ILE A 37 8.82 -1.58 -15.18
C ILE A 37 8.51 -0.24 -14.49
N VAL A 38 9.20 0.07 -13.39
CA VAL A 38 8.94 1.26 -12.54
C VAL A 38 10.03 2.33 -12.64
N GLY A 39 11.01 2.17 -13.53
CA GLY A 39 12.04 3.19 -13.75
C GLY A 39 11.47 4.50 -14.30
N LYS A 40 12.26 5.57 -14.22
CA LYS A 40 11.87 6.89 -14.74
C LYS A 40 11.48 6.80 -16.22
N GLY A 41 10.37 7.43 -16.58
CA GLY A 41 9.85 7.45 -17.95
C GLY A 41 9.07 6.19 -18.39
N ARG A 42 9.06 5.11 -17.59
CA ARG A 42 8.28 3.90 -17.90
C ARG A 42 6.78 4.15 -17.80
N LEU A 43 6.01 3.41 -18.61
CA LEU A 43 4.55 3.55 -18.70
C LEU A 43 3.89 3.42 -17.33
N LEU A 44 4.22 2.38 -16.56
CA LEU A 44 3.61 2.14 -15.26
C LEU A 44 3.90 3.28 -14.28
N ARG A 45 5.16 3.74 -14.20
CA ARG A 45 5.53 4.87 -13.35
C ARG A 45 4.80 6.16 -13.74
N ARG A 46 4.63 6.43 -15.04
CA ARG A 46 3.87 7.60 -15.52
C ARG A 46 2.38 7.49 -15.19
N ALA A 47 1.78 6.31 -15.35
CA ALA A 47 0.37 6.07 -15.03
C ALA A 47 0.10 6.24 -13.53
N ILE A 48 0.99 5.73 -12.66
CA ILE A 48 0.91 5.93 -11.21
C ILE A 48 1.09 7.41 -10.87
N ALA A 49 2.10 8.08 -11.45
CA ALA A 49 2.38 9.49 -11.20
C ALA A 49 1.21 10.41 -11.60
N ALA A 50 0.48 10.05 -12.66
CA ALA A 50 -0.68 10.77 -13.14
C ALA A 50 -1.99 10.39 -12.43
N ASP A 51 -1.97 9.45 -11.49
CA ASP A 51 -3.16 8.86 -10.83
C ASP A 51 -4.19 8.31 -11.84
N GLN A 52 -3.68 7.72 -12.94
CA GLN A 52 -4.47 7.17 -14.05
C GLN A 52 -4.29 5.64 -14.16
N LEU A 53 -3.95 4.99 -13.05
CA LEU A 53 -3.78 3.55 -13.01
C LEU A 53 -5.15 2.86 -13.06
N SER A 54 -5.37 2.03 -14.08
CA SER A 54 -6.55 1.17 -14.20
C SER A 54 -6.32 -0.18 -13.50
N SER A 55 -7.07 -1.22 -13.87
CA SER A 55 -6.91 -2.57 -13.34
C SER A 55 -5.56 -3.18 -13.75
N VAL A 56 -4.76 -3.60 -12.77
CA VAL A 56 -3.44 -4.20 -12.98
C VAL A 56 -3.28 -5.50 -12.19
N ILE A 57 -2.62 -6.49 -12.80
CA ILE A 57 -2.22 -7.73 -12.14
C ILE A 57 -0.70 -7.76 -12.04
N PHE A 58 -0.17 -7.91 -10.83
CA PHE A 58 1.27 -8.10 -10.61
C PHE A 58 1.59 -9.59 -10.48
N TYR A 59 2.45 -10.11 -11.36
CA TYR A 59 2.91 -11.49 -11.35
C TYR A 59 4.44 -11.57 -11.19
N GLY A 60 4.92 -12.59 -10.49
CA GLY A 60 6.35 -12.86 -10.34
C GLY A 60 6.69 -13.73 -9.11
N PRO A 61 7.97 -14.12 -8.95
CA PRO A 61 8.44 -14.99 -7.87
C PRO A 61 8.18 -14.41 -6.48
N PRO A 62 8.13 -15.23 -5.41
CA PRO A 62 8.04 -14.71 -4.04
C PRO A 62 9.22 -13.76 -3.75
N GLY A 63 8.97 -12.69 -2.99
CA GLY A 63 9.99 -11.68 -2.69
C GLY A 63 10.25 -10.64 -3.79
N SER A 64 9.62 -10.73 -4.98
CA SER A 64 9.81 -9.76 -6.07
C SER A 64 9.22 -8.35 -5.83
N GLY A 65 8.63 -8.13 -4.65
CA GLY A 65 8.11 -6.83 -4.22
C GLY A 65 6.68 -6.49 -4.67
N LYS A 66 5.89 -7.44 -5.20
CA LYS A 66 4.50 -7.19 -5.68
C LYS A 66 3.60 -6.50 -4.64
N THR A 67 3.53 -7.05 -3.43
CA THR A 67 2.71 -6.48 -2.34
C THR A 67 3.23 -5.11 -1.92
N THR A 68 4.55 -4.95 -1.91
CA THR A 68 5.20 -3.67 -1.64
C THR A 68 4.85 -2.63 -2.70
N LEU A 69 4.92 -2.99 -3.98
CA LEU A 69 4.59 -2.11 -5.10
C LEU A 69 3.13 -1.68 -5.05
N ALA A 70 2.20 -2.61 -4.79
CA ALA A 70 0.79 -2.28 -4.61
C ALA A 70 0.57 -1.24 -3.49
N ARG A 71 1.33 -1.36 -2.38
CA ARG A 71 1.26 -0.40 -1.26
C ARG A 71 1.86 0.96 -1.61
N VAL A 72 2.98 0.99 -2.34
CA VAL A 72 3.60 2.24 -2.83
C VAL A 72 2.64 2.96 -3.77
N ILE A 73 1.97 2.23 -4.66
CA ILE A 73 0.94 2.77 -5.56
C ILE A 73 -0.20 3.37 -4.74
N ALA A 74 -0.71 2.63 -3.76
CA ALA A 74 -1.78 3.10 -2.88
C ALA A 74 -1.43 4.39 -2.12
N ASN A 75 -0.17 4.56 -1.70
CA ASN A 75 0.28 5.80 -1.07
C ASN A 75 0.36 6.98 -2.05
N HIS A 76 0.51 6.70 -3.34
CA HIS A 76 0.62 7.70 -4.38
C HIS A 76 -0.76 8.09 -4.96
N THR A 77 -1.72 7.16 -4.98
CA THR A 77 -3.06 7.44 -5.47
C THR A 77 -3.89 8.16 -4.43
N LYS A 78 -4.87 8.95 -4.86
CA LYS A 78 -5.85 9.58 -3.95
C LYS A 78 -7.05 8.66 -3.64
N SER A 79 -6.93 7.38 -4.00
CA SER A 79 -8.02 6.41 -3.92
C SER A 79 -7.98 5.61 -2.63
N ASN A 80 -9.13 5.12 -2.19
CA ASN A 80 -9.21 4.22 -1.04
C ASN A 80 -8.57 2.87 -1.38
N PHE A 81 -7.63 2.46 -0.55
CA PHE A 81 -6.91 1.19 -0.72
C PHE A 81 -7.42 0.12 0.23
N ILE A 82 -7.89 -0.99 -0.33
CA ILE A 82 -8.28 -2.18 0.40
C ILE A 82 -7.31 -3.33 0.08
N THR A 83 -6.91 -4.08 1.09
CA THR A 83 -6.12 -5.31 0.91
C THR A 83 -7.00 -6.51 1.23
N LEU A 84 -7.26 -7.35 0.22
CA LEU A 84 -7.96 -8.62 0.38
C LEU A 84 -6.96 -9.76 0.24
N ASN A 85 -7.02 -10.76 1.13
CA ASN A 85 -6.14 -11.92 1.10
C ASN A 85 -6.92 -13.13 0.60
N ALA A 86 -6.61 -13.61 -0.60
CA ALA A 86 -7.32 -14.70 -1.25
C ALA A 86 -7.42 -16.02 -0.43
N VAL A 87 -6.55 -16.23 0.56
CA VAL A 87 -6.59 -17.42 1.43
C VAL A 87 -7.59 -17.25 2.57
N LEU A 88 -7.75 -16.02 3.07
CA LEU A 88 -8.58 -15.71 4.24
C LEU A 88 -9.93 -15.08 3.87
N THR A 89 -10.05 -14.53 2.66
CA THR A 89 -11.19 -13.75 2.19
C THR A 89 -12.22 -14.66 1.51
N GLY A 90 -13.45 -14.68 2.06
CA GLY A 90 -14.58 -15.37 1.45
C GLY A 90 -15.39 -14.47 0.52
N VAL A 91 -16.41 -15.04 -0.14
CA VAL A 91 -17.31 -14.28 -1.04
C VAL A 91 -18.05 -13.16 -0.30
N ALA A 92 -18.36 -13.35 0.99
CA ALA A 92 -19.03 -12.35 1.81
C ALA A 92 -18.17 -11.08 1.98
N ASP A 93 -16.87 -11.25 2.24
CA ASP A 93 -15.95 -10.13 2.43
C ASP A 93 -15.76 -9.33 1.14
N ILE A 94 -15.71 -10.01 -0.01
CA ILE A 94 -15.62 -9.37 -1.32
C ILE A 94 -16.88 -8.53 -1.58
N ARG A 95 -18.07 -9.08 -1.33
CA ARG A 95 -19.34 -8.35 -1.51
C ARG A 95 -19.41 -7.11 -0.61
N LYS A 96 -18.97 -7.23 0.64
CA LYS A 96 -18.91 -6.10 1.57
C LYS A 96 -17.97 -5.01 1.05
N ALA A 97 -16.77 -5.38 0.60
CA ALA A 97 -15.81 -4.43 0.06
C ALA A 97 -16.32 -3.69 -1.19
N ILE A 98 -17.12 -4.37 -2.03
CA ILE A 98 -17.77 -3.74 -3.19
C ILE A 98 -18.85 -2.74 -2.73
N ALA A 99 -19.70 -3.13 -1.78
CA ALA A 99 -20.74 -2.25 -1.24
C ALA A 99 -20.14 -0.99 -0.59
N ASP A 100 -19.10 -1.15 0.24
CA ASP A 100 -18.38 -0.03 0.87
C ASP A 100 -17.79 0.93 -0.19
N ALA A 101 -17.30 0.39 -1.31
CA ALA A 101 -16.77 1.19 -2.41
C ALA A 101 -17.87 1.94 -3.21
N GLU A 102 -19.05 1.34 -3.37
CA GLU A 102 -20.20 2.00 -4.00
C GLU A 102 -20.73 3.17 -3.15
N ASP A 103 -20.79 3.00 -1.83
CA ASP A 103 -21.22 4.05 -0.91
C ASP A 103 -20.24 5.23 -0.88
N GLN A 104 -18.94 4.98 -0.95
CA GLN A 104 -17.90 6.02 -1.00
C GLN A 104 -17.84 6.79 -2.32
N ARG A 105 -18.49 6.27 -3.37
CA ARG A 105 -18.55 6.93 -4.69
C ARG A 105 -19.71 7.93 -4.78
N ARG A 106 -20.71 7.82 -3.90
CA ARG A 106 -21.86 8.73 -3.80
C ARG A 106 -21.48 10.00 -3.05
#